data_AF-A0A087EAU5-F1
#
_entry.id   AF-A0A087EAU5-F1
#
_cell.length_a   1.000
_cell.length_b   1.000
_cell.length_c   1.000
_cell.angle_alpha   90.00
_cell.angle_beta   90.00
_cell.angle_gamma   90.00
#
_symmetry.space_group_name_H-M   'P 1'
#
loop_
_entity.id
_entity.type
_entity.pdbx_description
1 polymer ?
#
loop_
_entity_poly.entity_id
_entity_poly.type
_entity_poly.pdbx_seq_one_letter_code
_entity_poly.pdbx_strand_id
1 'polypeptide(L)'
;AKDAPGDPRATGQEWWWTHQPLRRCYHRLESLPGSGSLFAFLDPALASAGPVPCTTNRLEGGINAPIKRMLVNHRGLPGRHRVLACEWACYMKSAKPDPYRFAIPDDTTPPAHAETDETPGGDAPEPGTSIEWTDLHMPVFNT
;
A
#
# COMPACT_ATOMS: atom_id res chain seq x y z
N ALA A 1 -32.60 24.13 -13.55
CA ALA A 1 -32.92 25.44 -14.17
C ALA A 1 -33.98 26.24 -13.40
N LYS A 2 -34.68 25.69 -12.39
CA LYS A 2 -35.77 26.41 -11.70
C LYS A 2 -35.34 27.20 -10.45
N ASP A 3 -34.13 26.97 -9.92
CA ASP A 3 -33.72 27.50 -8.61
C ASP A 3 -32.59 28.54 -8.64
N ALA A 4 -32.20 29.04 -9.82
CA ALA A 4 -31.12 30.03 -9.95
C ALA A 4 -31.41 31.05 -11.08
N PRO A 5 -32.00 32.22 -10.78
CA PRO A 5 -32.40 33.20 -11.78
C PRO A 5 -31.23 33.90 -12.51
N GLY A 6 -29.98 33.63 -12.12
CA GLY A 6 -28.76 34.07 -12.80
C GLY A 6 -28.06 32.99 -13.61
N ASP A 7 -28.66 31.81 -13.78
CA ASP A 7 -28.06 30.70 -14.53
C ASP A 7 -28.12 30.99 -16.04
N PRO A 8 -26.98 31.16 -16.74
CA PRO A 8 -26.97 31.40 -18.19
C PRO A 8 -27.57 30.25 -19.00
N ARG A 9 -27.84 29.08 -18.39
CA ARG A 9 -28.61 27.98 -19.00
C ARG A 9 -30.08 28.31 -19.23
N ALA A 10 -30.62 29.31 -18.53
CA ALA A 10 -32.05 29.64 -18.56
C ALA A 10 -32.47 30.47 -19.79
N THR A 11 -31.52 31.05 -20.52
CA THR A 11 -31.78 31.98 -21.65
C THR A 11 -31.96 31.29 -23.01
N GLY A 12 -31.91 29.95 -23.07
CA GLY A 12 -32.17 29.19 -24.31
C GLY A 12 -31.09 29.31 -25.39
N GLN A 13 -29.99 30.00 -25.10
CA GLN A 13 -28.81 30.14 -25.97
C GLN A 13 -27.76 29.08 -25.61
N GLU A 14 -26.94 28.70 -26.58
CA GLU A 14 -25.75 27.90 -26.31
C GLU A 14 -24.74 28.77 -25.55
N TRP A 15 -24.31 28.30 -24.38
CA TRP A 15 -23.42 29.03 -23.49
C TRP A 15 -22.37 28.06 -22.94
N TRP A 16 -21.16 28.57 -22.70
CA TRP A 16 -20.08 27.81 -22.09
C TRP A 16 -19.37 28.65 -21.02
N TRP A 17 -18.80 27.98 -20.03
CA TRP A 17 -17.95 28.65 -19.05
C TRP A 17 -16.62 29.07 -19.69
N THR A 18 -16.21 30.33 -19.48
CA THR A 18 -14.89 30.83 -19.88
C THR A 18 -13.75 30.05 -19.21
N HIS A 19 -13.91 29.69 -17.94
CA HIS A 19 -12.92 28.96 -17.16
C HIS A 19 -13.35 27.52 -16.87
N GLN A 20 -13.41 26.69 -17.92
CA GLN A 20 -13.76 25.27 -17.78
C GLN A 20 -12.88 24.50 -16.77
N PRO A 21 -11.54 24.68 -16.71
CA PRO A 21 -10.71 23.97 -15.74
C PRO A 21 -11.09 24.31 -14.30
N LEU A 22 -11.30 25.60 -14.01
CA LEU A 22 -11.70 26.06 -12.68
C LEU A 22 -13.04 25.45 -12.27
N ARG A 23 -14.01 25.42 -13.19
CA ARG A 23 -15.33 24.85 -12.91
C ARG A 23 -15.26 23.34 -12.67
N ARG A 24 -14.41 22.63 -13.40
CA ARG A 24 -14.15 21.21 -13.17
C ARG A 24 -13.51 20.97 -11.79
N CYS A 25 -12.55 21.80 -11.38
CA CYS A 25 -11.99 21.74 -10.03
C CYS A 25 -13.05 22.01 -8.95
N TYR A 26 -13.88 23.04 -9.14
CA TYR A 26 -14.97 23.36 -8.21
C TYR A 26 -15.93 22.19 -8.02
N HIS A 27 -16.48 21.65 -9.12
CA HIS A 27 -17.41 20.53 -9.05
C HIS A 27 -16.77 19.26 -8.49
N ARG A 28 -15.46 19.07 -8.68
CA ARG A 28 -14.72 17.97 -8.06
C ARG A 28 -14.60 18.16 -6.54
N LEU A 29 -14.28 19.37 -6.09
CA LEU A 29 -14.23 19.68 -4.65
C LEU A 29 -15.62 19.59 -3.99
N GLU A 30 -16.68 19.90 -4.73
CA GLU A 30 -18.06 19.74 -4.30
C GLU A 30 -18.49 18.26 -4.22
N SER A 31 -18.05 17.42 -5.16
CA SER A 31 -18.46 16.02 -5.22
C SER A 31 -17.68 15.10 -4.28
N LEU A 32 -16.39 15.36 -4.05
CA LEU A 32 -15.52 14.47 -3.26
C LEU A 32 -15.94 14.30 -1.78
N PRO A 33 -16.47 15.31 -1.07
CA PRO A 33 -17.06 15.13 0.25
C PRO A 33 -18.30 14.24 0.21
N GLY A 34 -19.18 14.45 -0.79
CA GLY A 34 -20.38 13.63 -0.96
C GLY A 34 -20.08 12.16 -1.29
N SER A 35 -18.96 11.88 -1.95
CA SER A 35 -18.47 10.52 -2.19
C SER A 35 -17.64 9.92 -1.05
N GLY A 36 -17.47 10.63 0.08
CA GLY A 36 -16.66 10.20 1.21
C GLY A 36 -15.16 10.07 0.92
N SER A 37 -14.67 10.70 -0.17
CA SER A 37 -13.26 10.58 -0.59
C SER A 37 -12.38 11.69 -0.03
N LEU A 38 -12.95 12.89 0.18
CA LEU A 38 -12.24 13.99 0.84
C LEU A 38 -12.54 13.97 2.34
N PHE A 39 -11.51 14.18 3.16
CA PHE A 39 -11.61 14.17 4.64
C PHE A 39 -12.15 12.87 5.24
N ALA A 40 -11.96 11.73 4.57
CA ALA A 40 -12.43 10.42 5.04
C ALA A 40 -11.95 10.07 6.47
N PHE A 41 -10.82 10.61 6.92
CA PHE A 41 -10.33 10.42 8.30
C PHE A 41 -11.26 11.00 9.39
N LEU A 42 -12.22 11.86 9.03
CA LEU A 42 -13.25 12.38 9.93
C LEU A 42 -14.49 11.48 10.00
N ASP A 43 -14.57 10.41 9.20
CA ASP A 43 -15.68 9.47 9.23
C ASP A 43 -15.74 8.79 10.62
N PRO A 44 -16.84 8.98 11.39
CA PRO A 44 -17.00 8.37 12.71
C PRO A 44 -16.89 6.84 12.69
N ALA A 45 -17.30 6.20 11.59
CA ALA A 45 -17.19 4.75 11.44
C ALA A 45 -15.72 4.30 11.39
N LEU A 46 -14.88 5.04 10.66
CA LEU A 46 -13.44 4.75 10.58
C LEU A 46 -12.69 5.14 11.87
N ALA A 47 -13.12 6.19 12.55
CA ALA A 47 -12.55 6.64 13.81
C ALA A 47 -12.94 5.77 15.02
N SER A 48 -13.91 4.87 14.88
CA SER A 48 -14.40 4.01 15.97
C SER A 48 -13.33 3.11 16.59
N ALA A 49 -12.33 2.68 15.80
CA ALA A 49 -11.20 1.86 16.23
C ALA A 49 -9.99 2.68 16.71
N GLY A 50 -10.06 4.01 16.67
CA GLY A 50 -9.01 4.94 17.07
C GLY A 50 -8.74 6.05 16.06
N PRO A 51 -7.84 7.00 16.38
CA PRO A 51 -7.54 8.14 15.50
C PRO A 51 -7.02 7.71 14.12
N VAL A 52 -7.70 8.15 13.06
CA VAL A 52 -7.27 7.93 11.67
C VAL A 52 -6.30 9.05 11.25
N PRO A 53 -5.11 8.72 10.73
CA PRO A 53 -4.17 9.73 10.24
C PRO A 53 -4.76 10.59 9.11
N CYS A 54 -4.61 11.91 9.20
CA CYS A 54 -5.05 12.85 8.16
C CYS A 54 -4.13 12.90 6.93
N THR A 55 -2.95 12.26 7.01
CA THR A 55 -1.95 12.25 5.93
C THR A 55 -1.61 10.83 5.50
N THR A 56 -1.19 10.69 4.24
CA THR A 56 -0.73 9.42 3.67
C THR A 56 0.75 9.13 3.97
N ASN A 57 1.41 9.91 4.84
CA ASN A 57 2.83 9.74 5.18
C ASN A 57 3.15 8.31 5.66
N ARG A 58 2.24 7.69 6.43
CA ARG A 58 2.40 6.32 6.89
C ARG A 58 2.36 5.31 5.74
N LEU A 59 1.56 5.56 4.71
CA LEU A 59 1.49 4.73 3.51
C LEU A 59 2.71 4.97 2.61
N GLU A 60 3.03 6.23 2.32
CA GLU A 60 4.09 6.61 1.39
C GLU A 60 5.50 6.34 1.94
N GLY A 61 5.74 6.70 3.19
CA GLY A 61 7.02 6.47 3.88
C GLY A 61 7.14 5.06 4.46
N GLY A 62 6.04 4.46 4.89
CA GLY A 62 6.04 3.14 5.54
C GLY A 62 6.02 1.99 4.54
N ILE A 63 4.96 1.87 3.74
CA ILE A 63 4.74 0.70 2.86
C ILE A 63 5.32 0.94 1.46
N ASN A 64 5.05 2.10 0.86
CA ASN A 64 5.44 2.35 -0.54
C ASN A 64 6.95 2.58 -0.67
N ALA A 65 7.62 3.20 0.30
CA ALA A 65 9.05 3.47 0.19
C ALA A 65 9.91 2.20 0.14
N PRO A 66 9.71 1.15 0.96
CA PRO A 66 10.37 -0.14 0.80
C PRO A 66 10.08 -0.81 -0.55
N ILE A 67 8.83 -0.78 -1.04
CA ILE A 67 8.48 -1.35 -2.35
C ILE A 67 9.24 -0.62 -3.47
N LYS A 68 9.23 0.71 -3.44
CA LYS A 68 9.99 1.54 -4.40
C LYS A 68 11.49 1.20 -4.34
N ARG A 69 12.05 1.00 -3.15
CA ARG A 69 13.45 0.55 -2.96
C ARG A 69 13.70 -0.84 -3.56
N MET A 70 12.81 -1.80 -3.34
CA MET A 70 12.89 -3.15 -3.92
C MET A 70 12.93 -3.08 -5.46
N LEU A 71 12.05 -2.29 -6.06
CA LEU A 71 12.03 -2.10 -7.52
C LEU A 71 13.31 -1.43 -8.06
N VAL A 72 13.89 -0.49 -7.30
CA VAL A 72 15.10 0.24 -7.66
C VAL A 72 16.35 -0.62 -7.53
N ASN A 73 16.49 -1.36 -6.42
CA ASN A 73 17.66 -2.18 -6.12
C ASN A 73 17.72 -3.42 -7.03
N HIS A 74 16.57 -3.94 -7.44
CA HIS A 74 16.47 -5.16 -8.24
C HIS A 74 16.04 -4.89 -9.69
N ARG A 75 16.48 -3.78 -10.28
CA ARG A 75 16.16 -3.44 -11.68
C ARG A 75 16.58 -4.51 -12.69
N GLY A 76 17.64 -5.25 -12.39
CA GLY A 76 18.16 -6.35 -13.21
C GLY A 76 17.37 -7.66 -13.13
N LEU A 77 16.38 -7.77 -12.23
CA LEU A 77 15.53 -8.96 -12.17
C LEU A 77 14.49 -8.96 -13.30
N PRO A 78 14.12 -10.15 -13.83
CA PRO A 78 12.93 -10.31 -14.65
C PRO A 78 11.69 -9.73 -13.97
N GLY A 79 10.77 -9.18 -14.76
CA GLY A 79 9.56 -8.52 -14.24
C GLY A 79 8.81 -9.36 -13.21
N ARG A 80 8.61 -10.65 -13.48
CA ARG A 80 7.97 -11.61 -12.56
C ARG A 80 8.70 -11.72 -11.21
N HIS A 81 10.03 -11.82 -11.21
CA HIS A 81 10.82 -11.98 -9.98
C HIS A 81 10.83 -10.69 -9.16
N ARG A 82 10.80 -9.54 -9.82
CA ARG A 82 10.72 -8.24 -9.16
C ARG A 82 9.36 -8.00 -8.50
N VAL A 83 8.27 -8.48 -9.10
CA VAL A 83 6.94 -8.49 -8.46
C VAL A 83 6.95 -9.41 -7.24
N LEU A 84 7.43 -10.65 -7.40
CA LEU A 84 7.58 -11.60 -6.28
C LEU A 84 8.44 -11.05 -5.13
N ALA A 85 9.54 -10.36 -5.43
CA ALA A 85 10.36 -9.71 -4.42
C ALA A 85 9.59 -8.60 -3.66
N CYS A 86 8.73 -7.85 -4.34
CA CYS A 86 7.86 -6.86 -3.71
C CYS A 86 6.77 -7.51 -2.85
N GLU A 87 6.17 -8.60 -3.34
CA GLU A 87 5.18 -9.39 -2.60
C GLU A 87 5.79 -9.99 -1.34
N TRP A 88 6.98 -10.60 -1.44
CA TRP A 88 7.75 -11.09 -0.31
C TRP A 88 8.03 -9.97 0.71
N ALA A 89 8.49 -8.81 0.26
CA ALA A 89 8.76 -7.67 1.15
C ALA A 89 7.52 -7.16 1.88
N CYS A 90 6.34 -7.22 1.24
CA CYS A 90 5.07 -6.89 1.88
C CYS A 90 4.64 -8.00 2.86
N TYR A 91 4.79 -9.26 2.45
CA TYR A 91 4.44 -10.42 3.26
C TYR A 91 5.27 -10.52 4.55
N MET A 92 6.57 -10.24 4.49
CA MET A 92 7.45 -10.20 5.66
C MET A 92 7.05 -9.16 6.73
N LYS A 93 6.17 -8.21 6.38
CA LYS A 93 5.61 -7.22 7.32
C LYS A 93 4.25 -7.62 7.91
N SER A 94 3.74 -8.81 7.54
CA SER A 94 2.51 -9.36 8.13
C SER A 94 2.76 -9.88 9.56
N ALA A 95 1.70 -10.26 10.27
CA ALA A 95 1.81 -10.64 11.68
C ALA A 95 2.61 -11.93 11.93
N LYS A 96 2.64 -12.86 10.97
CA LYS A 96 3.31 -14.17 11.08
C LYS A 96 3.87 -14.59 9.71
N PRO A 97 4.95 -13.98 9.23
CA PRO A 97 5.50 -14.30 7.92
C PRO A 97 6.28 -15.61 7.95
N ASP A 98 6.13 -16.39 6.89
CA ASP A 98 7.00 -17.52 6.55
C ASP A 98 8.01 -17.09 5.46
N PRO A 99 9.30 -16.90 5.80
CA PRO A 99 10.30 -16.40 4.84
C PRO A 99 10.48 -17.30 3.60
N TYR A 100 10.10 -18.58 3.68
CA TYR A 100 10.28 -19.55 2.61
C TYR A 100 9.07 -19.71 1.70
N ARG A 101 7.94 -19.06 2.02
CA ARG A 101 6.70 -19.12 1.22
C ARG A 101 6.92 -18.81 -0.27
N PHE A 102 7.89 -17.96 -0.59
CA PHE A 102 8.22 -17.53 -1.95
C PHE A 102 9.47 -18.21 -2.53
N ALA A 103 10.15 -19.06 -1.73
CA ALA A 103 11.36 -19.76 -2.14
C ALA A 103 11.08 -21.04 -2.94
N ILE A 104 9.85 -21.57 -2.84
CA ILE A 104 9.46 -22.87 -3.41
C ILE A 104 8.42 -22.64 -4.52
N PRO A 105 8.69 -23.06 -5.78
CA PRO A 105 7.65 -23.14 -6.80
C PRO A 105 6.59 -24.16 -6.37
N ASP A 106 5.31 -23.87 -6.61
CA ASP A 106 4.07 -24.56 -6.16
C ASP A 106 4.01 -26.12 -6.19
N ASP A 107 5.03 -26.83 -6.68
CA ASP A 107 5.06 -28.29 -6.81
C ASP A 107 5.79 -29.04 -5.67
N THR A 108 6.29 -28.34 -4.65
CA THR A 108 6.84 -28.99 -3.45
C THR A 108 6.23 -28.45 -2.18
N THR A 109 5.56 -29.34 -1.43
CA THR A 109 5.03 -29.09 -0.09
C THR A 109 6.11 -28.43 0.77
N PRO A 110 5.87 -27.24 1.35
CA PRO A 110 6.81 -26.65 2.30
C PRO A 110 7.03 -27.63 3.46
N PRO A 111 8.27 -27.74 4.00
CA PRO A 111 8.46 -28.53 5.21
C PRO A 111 7.56 -27.91 6.31
N ALA A 112 6.71 -28.74 6.91
CA ALA A 112 5.89 -28.31 8.04
C ALA A 112 6.83 -27.80 9.13
N HIS A 113 6.85 -26.49 9.36
CA HIS A 113 7.58 -25.92 10.48
C HIS A 113 6.83 -26.33 11.74
N ALA A 114 7.44 -27.24 12.49
CA ALA A 114 6.93 -27.70 13.78
C ALA A 114 6.70 -26.48 14.68
N GLU A 115 5.49 -26.41 15.25
CA GLU A 115 5.19 -25.47 16.32
C GLU A 115 6.12 -25.79 17.51
N THR A 116 7.17 -25.00 17.69
CA THR A 116 7.93 -25.03 18.93
C THR A 116 7.19 -24.17 19.94
N ASP A 117 6.41 -24.84 20.78
CA ASP A 117 5.87 -24.32 22.03
C ASP A 117 7.03 -24.17 23.02
N GLU A 118 7.83 -23.11 22.88
CA GLU A 118 8.86 -22.77 23.86
C GLU A 118 8.57 -21.40 24.47
N THR A 119 8.32 -21.44 25.78
CA THR A 119 8.19 -20.27 26.66
C THR A 119 9.45 -19.40 26.53
N PRO A 120 9.34 -18.05 26.42
CA PRO A 120 10.49 -17.22 26.12
C PRO A 120 11.43 -17.13 27.32
N GLY A 121 12.42 -18.03 27.36
CA GLY A 121 13.66 -17.84 28.11
C GLY A 121 14.50 -16.80 27.38
N GLY A 122 14.87 -15.75 28.11
CA GLY A 122 15.40 -14.51 27.54
C GLY A 122 16.64 -14.68 26.67
N ASP A 123 16.43 -14.60 25.36
CA ASP A 123 17.34 -14.02 24.37
C ASP A 123 16.57 -13.78 23.05
N ALA A 124 15.49 -12.97 23.13
CA ALA A 124 14.73 -12.62 21.93
C ALA A 124 15.57 -11.64 21.08
N PRO A 125 15.79 -11.89 19.78
CA PRO A 125 16.57 -10.99 18.94
C PRO A 125 15.90 -9.61 18.84
N GLU A 126 16.67 -8.55 19.02
CA GLU A 126 16.18 -7.17 18.94
C GLU A 126 15.60 -6.86 17.54
N PRO A 127 14.52 -6.05 17.44
CA PRO A 127 13.96 -5.61 16.17
C PRO A 127 15.01 -4.82 15.36
N GLY A 128 15.58 -5.45 14.32
CA GLY A 128 16.65 -4.86 13.52
C GLY A 128 17.72 -5.85 13.04
N THR A 129 17.69 -7.10 13.53
CA THR A 129 18.60 -8.18 13.12
C THR A 129 17.97 -9.15 12.11
N SER A 130 17.01 -8.68 11.31
CA SER A 130 16.35 -9.50 10.29
C SER A 130 17.34 -9.94 9.21
N ILE A 131 17.26 -11.21 8.84
CA ILE A 131 17.88 -11.81 7.65
C ILE A 131 17.77 -10.85 6.47
N GLU A 132 18.91 -10.50 5.87
CA GLU A 132 18.98 -9.60 4.73
C GLU A 132 18.72 -10.39 3.43
N TRP A 133 18.13 -9.75 2.43
CA TRP A 133 17.81 -10.41 1.15
C TRP A 133 19.05 -11.04 0.48
N THR A 134 20.24 -10.51 0.74
CA THR A 134 21.52 -11.07 0.28
C THR A 134 21.83 -12.45 0.85
N ASP A 135 21.33 -12.79 2.04
CA ASP A 135 21.64 -14.05 2.73
C ASP A 135 20.99 -15.27 2.03
N LEU A 136 19.88 -15.04 1.31
CA LEU A 136 19.19 -16.04 0.48
C LEU A 136 19.91 -16.34 -0.84
N HIS A 137 21.01 -15.65 -1.14
CA HIS A 137 21.77 -15.80 -2.38
C HIS A 137 23.22 -16.32 -2.18
N MET A 138 23.57 -16.85 -1.00
CA MET A 138 24.85 -17.54 -0.86
C MET A 138 24.88 -18.77 -1.79
N PRO A 139 25.87 -18.88 -2.71
CA PRO A 139 26.06 -20.11 -3.46
C PRO A 139 26.44 -21.19 -2.45
N VAL A 140 25.64 -22.25 -2.37
CA VAL A 140 26.01 -23.46 -1.62
C VAL A 140 27.27 -24.01 -2.28
N PHE A 141 28.44 -23.73 -1.71
CA PHE A 141 29.68 -24.38 -2.11
C PHE A 141 29.57 -25.86 -1.69
N ASN A 142 29.28 -26.70 -2.69
CA ASN A 142 29.27 -28.14 -2.50
C ASN A 142 30.72 -28.59 -2.23
N THR A 143 30.94 -29.25 -1.09
CA THR A 143 32.20 -29.93 -0.74
C THR A 143 32.12 -31.39 -1.13
#